data_AF-A0A3B8LKZ4-F1
#
_entry.id   AF-A0A3B8LKZ4-F1
#
_cell.length_a   1.000
_cell.length_b   1.000
_cell.length_c   1.000
_cell.angle_alpha   90.00
_cell.angle_beta   90.00
_cell.angle_gamma   90.00
#
_symmetry.space_group_name_H-M   'P 1'
#
loop_
_entity.id
_entity.type
_entity.pdbx_description
1 polymer ?
#
loop_
_entity_poly.entity_id
_entity_poly.type
_entity_poly.pdbx_seq_one_letter_code
_entity_poly.pdbx_strand_id
1 'polypeptide(L)'
;CRLYPGISSEFIENVLRPPLRGLVLEAYGVGNGPVRNKAFLDVLRKANERGVVMVNCTQCFRGGVDLTGYETGSALADVGVISGMDMTVEAALTKPFYLFSCGLTSEEIKKWTQINLRGELTPFSEHHSQEQKRDSFLN
;
A
#
# COMPACT_ATOMS: atom_id res chain seq x y z
N CYS A 1 6.88 7.83 0.55
CA CYS A 1 7.46 7.91 1.91
C CYS A 1 8.04 6.56 2.24
N ARG A 2 9.37 6.49 2.29
CA ARG A 2 10.08 5.24 2.48
C ARG A 2 10.28 4.96 3.96
N LEU A 3 9.85 3.77 4.41
CA LEU A 3 10.09 3.32 5.77
C LEU A 3 11.57 2.94 5.94
N TYR A 4 12.15 3.27 7.09
CA TYR A 4 13.48 2.81 7.48
C TYR A 4 13.52 2.50 8.98
N PRO A 5 14.41 1.60 9.44
CA PRO A 5 14.48 1.25 10.85
C PRO A 5 14.69 2.49 11.71
N GLY A 6 13.85 2.67 12.73
CA GLY A 6 13.91 3.84 13.61
C GLY A 6 13.15 5.09 13.12
N ILE A 7 12.41 5.01 12.00
CA ILE A 7 11.53 6.11 11.57
C ILE A 7 10.57 6.51 12.71
N SER A 8 10.52 7.80 13.02
CA SER A 8 9.71 8.30 14.14
C SER A 8 8.25 8.50 13.72
N SER A 9 7.33 8.28 14.67
CA SER A 9 5.90 8.56 14.46
C SER A 9 5.65 10.05 14.18
N GLU A 10 6.44 10.94 14.78
CA GLU A 10 6.39 12.38 14.57
C GLU A 10 6.74 12.78 13.12
N PHE A 11 7.75 12.12 12.52
CA PHE A 11 8.08 12.35 11.12
C PHE A 11 6.90 11.99 10.21
N ILE A 12 6.31 10.82 10.42
CA ILE A 12 5.14 10.36 9.65
C ILE A 12 3.94 11.29 9.87
N GLU A 13 3.72 11.76 11.09
CA GLU A 13 2.67 12.73 11.40
C GLU A 13 2.87 14.05 10.64
N ASN A 14 4.10 14.55 10.57
CA ASN A 14 4.44 15.74 9.81
C ASN A 14 4.21 15.56 8.31
N VAL A 15 4.57 14.40 7.74
CA VAL A 15 4.28 14.07 6.33
C VAL A 15 2.78 14.08 6.05
N LEU A 16 1.97 13.57 6.99
CA LEU A 16 0.52 13.42 6.84
C LEU A 16 -0.30 14.67 7.19
N ARG A 17 0.37 15.81 7.43
CA ARG A 17 -0.33 17.08 7.68
C ARG A 17 -1.13 17.53 6.45
N PRO A 18 -2.28 18.19 6.65
CA PRO A 18 -3.00 18.83 5.55
C PRO A 18 -2.09 19.79 4.76
N PRO A 19 -2.31 19.96 3.44
CA PRO A 19 -3.45 19.47 2.66
C PRO A 19 -3.23 18.11 1.97
N LEU A 20 -2.37 17.24 2.51
CA LEU A 20 -2.08 15.95 1.88
C LEU A 20 -3.35 15.10 1.72
N ARG A 21 -3.61 14.62 0.50
CA ARG A 21 -4.76 13.73 0.19
C ARG A 21 -4.38 12.28 -0.05
N GLY A 22 -3.12 12.01 -0.40
CA GLY A 22 -2.64 10.66 -0.65
C GLY A 22 -1.18 10.47 -0.30
N LEU A 23 -0.81 9.24 0.07
CA LEU A 23 0.54 8.86 0.45
C LEU A 23 0.88 7.48 -0.13
N VAL A 24 2.00 7.37 -0.83
CA VAL A 24 2.62 6.07 -1.11
C VAL A 24 3.60 5.75 0.01
N LEU A 25 3.38 4.64 0.70
CA LEU A 25 4.24 4.09 1.74
C LEU A 25 5.08 2.97 1.14
N GLU A 26 6.40 3.15 1.05
CA GLU A 26 7.29 2.07 0.64
C GLU A 26 7.74 1.30 1.89
N ALA A 27 7.15 0.12 2.10
CA ALA A 27 7.35 -0.75 3.24
C ALA A 27 8.29 -1.92 2.94
N TYR A 28 8.69 -2.66 3.98
CA TYR A 28 9.66 -3.75 3.83
C TYR A 28 9.02 -5.03 3.28
N GLY A 29 9.74 -5.74 2.40
CA GLY A 29 9.35 -7.08 1.94
C GLY A 29 7.92 -7.09 1.39
N VAL A 30 7.07 -7.93 1.97
CA VAL A 30 5.67 -8.11 1.55
C VAL A 30 4.71 -7.00 2.04
N GLY A 31 5.23 -5.87 2.52
CA GLY A 31 4.43 -4.73 2.96
C GLY A 31 4.50 -4.43 4.46
N ASN A 32 5.54 -4.87 5.16
CA ASN A 32 5.65 -4.74 6.61
C ASN A 32 6.14 -3.34 7.05
N GLY A 33 5.55 -2.81 8.12
CA GLY A 33 5.97 -1.56 8.78
C GLY A 33 6.26 -1.75 10.27
N PRO A 34 6.59 -0.67 11.01
CA PRO A 34 6.85 -0.71 12.46
C PRO A 34 5.55 -0.85 13.28
N VAL A 35 4.76 -1.90 13.01
CA VAL A 35 3.40 -2.09 13.57
C VAL A 35 3.36 -2.32 15.08
N ARG A 36 4.49 -2.67 15.70
CA ARG A 36 4.61 -2.73 17.17
C ARG A 36 4.59 -1.34 17.82
N ASN A 37 4.86 -0.28 17.07
CA ASN A 37 4.76 1.09 17.53
C ASN A 37 3.31 1.57 17.38
N LYS A 38 2.56 1.60 18.49
CA LYS A 38 1.16 2.05 18.50
C LYS A 38 0.99 3.50 18.03
N ALA A 39 1.93 4.38 18.36
CA ALA A 39 1.87 5.78 17.93
C ALA A 39 1.99 5.90 16.40
N PHE A 40 2.79 5.04 15.76
CA PHE A 40 2.85 4.98 14.29
C PHE A 40 1.50 4.56 13.69
N LEU A 41 0.89 3.48 14.19
CA LEU A 41 -0.43 3.03 13.73
C LEU A 41 -1.53 4.08 13.97
N ASP A 42 -1.50 4.77 15.11
CA ASP A 42 -2.47 5.82 15.44
C ASP A 42 -2.38 7.01 14.49
N VAL A 43 -1.16 7.41 14.09
CA VAL A 43 -0.96 8.47 13.10
C VAL A 43 -1.56 8.09 11.75
N LEU A 44 -1.36 6.85 11.30
CA LEU A 44 -1.97 6.34 10.06
C LEU A 44 -3.49 6.29 10.17
N ARG A 45 -4.03 5.78 11.28
CA ARG A 45 -5.48 5.72 11.51
C ARG A 45 -6.13 7.10 11.44
N LYS A 46 -5.54 8.10 12.13
CA LYS A 46 -6.00 9.48 12.08
C LYS A 46 -5.94 10.06 10.66
N ALA A 47 -4.95 9.70 9.86
CA ALA A 47 -4.88 10.14 8.47
C ALA A 47 -5.97 9.49 7.61
N ASN A 48 -6.23 8.20 7.81
CA ASN A 48 -7.34 7.50 7.16
C ASN A 48 -8.69 8.12 7.51
N GLU A 49 -8.93 8.45 8.78
CA GLU A 49 -10.14 9.15 9.26
C GLU A 49 -10.33 10.54 8.62
N ARG A 50 -9.25 11.20 8.23
CA ARG A 50 -9.28 12.46 7.45
C ARG A 50 -9.50 12.25 5.94
N GLY A 51 -9.60 11.00 5.47
CA GLY A 51 -9.75 10.67 4.06
C GLY A 51 -8.44 10.60 3.28
N VAL A 52 -7.26 10.55 3.94
CA VAL A 52 -5.99 10.37 3.23
C VAL A 52 -5.91 8.95 2.67
N VAL A 53 -5.68 8.84 1.36
CA VAL A 53 -5.50 7.54 0.69
C VAL A 53 -4.05 7.07 0.83
N MET A 54 -3.83 6.00 1.57
CA MET A 54 -2.48 5.47 1.81
C MET A 54 -2.28 4.14 1.08
N VAL A 55 -1.33 4.10 0.15
CA VAL A 55 -1.01 2.92 -0.68
C VAL A 55 0.32 2.32 -0.23
N ASN A 56 0.33 1.04 0.10
CA ASN A 56 1.53 0.32 0.52
C ASN A 56 2.20 -0.35 -0.69
N CYS A 57 3.45 0.02 -0.96
CA CYS A 57 4.33 -0.58 -1.96
C CYS A 57 5.52 -1.24 -1.28
N THR A 58 6.10 -2.24 -1.92
CA THR A 58 7.34 -2.85 -1.44
C THR A 58 8.54 -2.00 -1.83
N GLN A 59 9.56 -1.98 -0.97
CA GLN A 59 10.88 -1.45 -1.31
C GLN A 59 11.70 -2.40 -2.20
N CYS A 60 11.26 -3.65 -2.37
CA CYS A 60 11.93 -4.62 -3.20
C CYS A 60 11.75 -4.25 -4.69
N PHE A 61 12.80 -4.48 -5.48
CA PHE A 61 12.75 -4.23 -6.93
C PHE A 61 11.75 -5.15 -7.68
N ARG A 62 11.49 -6.33 -7.12
CA ARG A 62 10.49 -7.30 -7.61
C ARG A 62 9.71 -7.88 -6.43
N GLY A 63 8.46 -8.22 -6.69
CA GLY A 63 7.51 -8.69 -5.69
C GLY A 63 6.38 -7.69 -5.49
N GLY A 64 5.43 -8.03 -4.63
CA GLY A 64 4.29 -7.19 -4.33
C GLY A 64 3.97 -7.16 -2.85
N VAL A 65 3.07 -6.27 -2.48
CA VAL A 65 2.53 -6.19 -1.12
C VAL A 65 1.35 -7.13 -0.98
N ASP A 66 1.46 -8.04 -0.02
CA ASP A 66 0.36 -8.92 0.38
C ASP A 66 0.00 -8.61 1.83
N LEU A 67 -1.11 -7.90 2.01
CA LEU A 67 -1.64 -7.56 3.33
C LEU A 67 -2.54 -8.67 3.92
N THR A 68 -2.81 -9.74 3.17
CA THR A 68 -3.66 -10.87 3.58
C THR A 68 -2.85 -12.03 4.16
N GLY A 69 -1.58 -12.17 3.81
CA GLY A 69 -0.76 -13.34 4.18
C GLY A 69 -0.14 -13.35 5.59
N TYR A 70 -0.14 -12.24 6.35
CA TYR A 70 0.55 -12.14 7.65
C TYR A 70 -0.12 -11.19 8.67
N GLU A 71 0.04 -11.48 9.98
CA GLU A 71 -0.48 -10.65 11.10
C GLU A 71 -0.04 -9.17 11.03
N THR A 72 1.14 -8.89 10.49
CA THR A 72 1.69 -7.52 10.36
C THR A 72 1.13 -6.75 9.15
N GLY A 73 0.75 -7.45 8.07
CA GLY A 73 0.01 -6.88 6.95
C GLY A 73 -1.41 -6.48 7.37
N SER A 74 -2.03 -7.31 8.23
CA SER A 74 -3.33 -7.03 8.85
C SER A 74 -3.32 -5.71 9.60
N ALA A 75 -2.31 -5.43 10.43
CA ALA A 75 -2.30 -4.21 11.24
C ALA A 75 -2.23 -2.90 10.41
N LEU A 76 -1.60 -2.91 9.23
CA LEU A 76 -1.61 -1.74 8.33
C LEU A 76 -2.94 -1.61 7.60
N ALA A 77 -3.54 -2.73 7.19
CA ALA A 77 -4.88 -2.75 6.62
C ALA A 77 -5.93 -2.25 7.63
N ASP A 78 -5.82 -2.64 8.90
CA ASP A 78 -6.73 -2.25 10.00
C ASP A 78 -6.73 -0.73 10.26
N VAL A 79 -5.64 -0.04 9.92
CA VAL A 79 -5.55 1.43 10.01
C VAL A 79 -5.83 2.13 8.68
N GLY A 80 -6.33 1.41 7.68
CA GLY A 80 -6.82 1.94 6.41
C GLY A 80 -5.76 2.11 5.31
N VAL A 81 -4.59 1.49 5.46
CA VAL A 81 -3.60 1.40 4.38
C VAL A 81 -4.01 0.29 3.42
N ILE A 82 -4.06 0.59 2.12
CA ILE A 82 -4.41 -0.39 1.08
C ILE A 82 -3.17 -0.98 0.42
N SER A 83 -3.28 -2.20 -0.11
CA SER A 83 -2.19 -2.82 -0.85
C SER A 83 -2.02 -2.18 -2.22
N GLY A 84 -0.78 -1.84 -2.57
CA GLY A 84 -0.36 -1.52 -3.93
C GLY A 84 -0.09 -2.76 -4.80
N MET A 85 -0.19 -3.97 -4.23
CA MET A 85 0.14 -5.24 -4.89
C MET A 85 1.54 -5.16 -5.53
N ASP A 86 1.68 -5.55 -6.79
CA ASP A 86 2.91 -5.52 -7.58
C ASP A 86 3.06 -4.24 -8.43
N MET A 87 2.27 -3.19 -8.16
CA MET A 87 2.46 -1.89 -8.81
C MET A 87 3.87 -1.36 -8.52
N THR A 88 4.48 -0.75 -9.54
CA THR A 88 5.65 0.10 -9.31
C THR A 88 5.26 1.32 -8.45
N VAL A 89 6.24 1.95 -7.81
CA VAL A 89 6.01 3.15 -6.99
C VAL A 89 5.43 4.29 -7.85
N GLU A 90 5.87 4.42 -9.11
CA GLU A 90 5.35 5.39 -10.07
C GLU A 90 3.89 5.12 -10.41
N ALA A 91 3.50 3.86 -10.63
CA ALA A 91 2.11 3.48 -10.85
C ALA A 91 1.24 3.75 -9.62
N ALA A 92 1.72 3.38 -8.44
CA ALA A 92 1.05 3.60 -7.16
C ALA A 92 0.93 5.09 -6.77
N LEU A 93 1.80 5.95 -7.32
CA LEU A 93 1.69 7.40 -7.19
C LEU A 93 0.71 8.00 -8.20
N THR A 94 0.87 7.65 -9.48
CA THR A 94 0.14 8.26 -10.60
C THR A 94 -1.32 7.82 -10.66
N LYS A 95 -1.63 6.57 -10.28
CA LYS A 95 -2.99 6.05 -10.32
C LYS A 95 -3.92 6.75 -9.32
N PRO A 96 -3.61 6.88 -8.01
CA PRO A 96 -4.41 7.70 -7.12
C PRO A 96 -4.50 9.16 -7.58
N PHE A 97 -3.42 9.73 -8.12
CA PHE A 97 -3.43 11.10 -8.63
C PHE A 97 -4.47 11.30 -9.75
N TYR A 98 -4.53 10.37 -10.71
CA TYR A 98 -5.55 10.33 -11.75
C TYR A 98 -6.96 10.15 -11.15
N LEU A 99 -7.14 9.21 -10.23
CA LEU A 99 -8.46 8.96 -9.62
C LEU A 99 -8.96 10.18 -8.82
N PHE A 100 -8.07 10.92 -8.15
CA PHE A 100 -8.39 12.20 -7.52
C PHE A 100 -8.84 13.27 -8.53
N SER A 101 -8.25 13.31 -9.72
CA SER A 101 -8.66 14.29 -10.76
C SER A 101 -10.01 13.95 -11.39
N CYS A 102 -10.44 12.69 -11.31
CA CYS A 102 -11.80 12.27 -11.68
C CYS A 102 -12.89 12.68 -10.66
N GLY A 103 -12.53 13.33 -9.55
CA GLY A 103 -13.49 13.78 -8.54
C GLY A 103 -14.05 12.65 -7.68
N LEU A 104 -13.38 11.50 -7.64
CA LEU A 104 -13.78 10.36 -6.81
C LEU A 104 -13.54 10.62 -5.33
N THR A 105 -14.37 9.99 -4.49
CA THR A 105 -14.21 9.99 -3.02
C THR A 105 -12.99 9.16 -2.59
N SER A 106 -12.48 9.38 -1.38
CA SER A 106 -11.37 8.59 -0.82
C SER A 106 -11.66 7.08 -0.83
N GLU A 107 -12.89 6.69 -0.55
CA GLU A 107 -13.35 5.30 -0.51
C GLU A 107 -13.36 4.68 -1.91
N GLU A 108 -13.86 5.41 -2.90
CA GLU A 108 -13.82 4.97 -4.30
C GLU A 108 -12.39 4.86 -4.81
N ILE A 109 -11.53 5.84 -4.48
CA ILE A 109 -10.11 5.79 -4.87
C ILE A 109 -9.45 4.55 -4.27
N LYS A 110 -9.63 4.28 -2.98
CA LYS A 110 -9.09 3.07 -2.32
C LYS A 110 -9.52 1.78 -3.03
N LYS A 111 -10.77 1.73 -3.48
CA LYS A 111 -11.29 0.59 -4.24
C LYS A 111 -10.64 0.49 -5.62
N TRP A 112 -10.66 1.58 -6.40
CA TRP A 112 -10.13 1.60 -7.77
C TRP A 112 -8.61 1.44 -7.84
N THR A 113 -7.87 1.91 -6.83
CA THR A 113 -6.43 1.68 -6.73
C THR A 113 -6.08 0.19 -6.70
N GLN A 114 -6.95 -0.66 -6.16
CA GLN A 114 -6.74 -2.11 -6.05
C GLN A 114 -7.30 -2.92 -7.24
N ILE A 115 -7.80 -2.26 -8.29
CA ILE A 115 -8.35 -2.90 -9.50
C ILE A 115 -7.44 -2.60 -10.68
N ASN A 116 -7.02 -3.61 -11.45
CA ASN A 116 -6.22 -3.39 -12.65
C ASN A 116 -6.99 -2.53 -13.68
N LEU A 117 -6.45 -1.36 -14.04
CA LEU A 117 -7.06 -0.47 -15.03
C LEU A 117 -6.38 -0.54 -16.39
N ARG A 118 -5.04 -0.63 -16.43
CA ARG A 118 -4.20 -0.45 -17.62
C ARG A 118 -2.96 -1.37 -17.62
N GLY A 119 -3.00 -2.45 -16.86
CA GLY A 119 -1.89 -3.41 -16.73
C GLY A 119 -0.87 -3.02 -15.67
N GLU A 120 -1.18 -2.08 -14.78
CA GLU A 120 -0.27 -1.59 -13.76
C GLU A 120 -0.10 -2.54 -12.57
N LEU A 121 -1.03 -3.49 -12.41
CA LEU A 121 -0.99 -4.53 -11.38
C LEU A 121 -1.51 -5.86 -11.92
N THR A 122 -1.01 -6.95 -11.36
CA THR A 122 -1.45 -8.32 -11.66
C THR A 122 -2.62 -8.70 -10.74
N PRO A 123 -3.80 -9.05 -11.29
CA PRO A 123 -4.92 -9.52 -10.47
C PRO A 123 -4.55 -10.80 -9.70
N PHE A 124 -5.04 -10.94 -8.46
CA PHE A 124 -4.80 -12.12 -7.60
C PHE A 124 -5.10 -13.47 -8.28
N SER A 125 -6.08 -13.51 -9.21
CA SER A 125 -6.41 -14.71 -9.98
C SER A 125 -5.26 -15.22 -10.85
N GLU A 126 -4.34 -14.36 -11.26
CA GLU A 126 -3.24 -14.70 -12.16
C GLU A 126 -1.94 -15.05 -11.40
N HIS A 127 -1.80 -14.61 -10.14
CA HIS A 127 -0.64 -14.92 -9.30
C HIS A 127 -0.53 -16.42 -8.98
N HIS A 128 -1.65 -17.07 -8.63
CA HIS A 128 -1.67 -18.52 -8.35
C HIS A 128 -1.32 -19.36 -9.59
N SER A 129 -1.67 -18.88 -10.78
CA SER A 129 -1.37 -19.57 -12.03
C SER A 129 0.12 -19.56 -12.37
N GLN A 130 0.86 -18.53 -11.95
CA GLN A 130 2.29 -18.40 -12.22
C GLN A 130 3.16 -19.12 -11.18
N GLU A 131 2.78 -19.08 -9.90
CA GLU A 131 3.47 -19.85 -8.86
C GLU A 131 3.27 -21.36 -9.03
N GLN A 132 2.04 -21.82 -9.33
CA GLN A 132 1.79 -23.24 -9.64
C GLN A 132 2.55 -23.73 -10.87
N LYS A 133 2.66 -22.91 -11.92
CA LYS A 133 3.50 -23.24 -13.08
C LYS A 133 4.97 -23.33 -12.69
N ARG A 134 5.49 -22.39 -11.91
CA ARG A 134 6.90 -22.41 -11.47
C ARG A 134 7.22 -23.65 -10.65
N ASP A 135 6.33 -24.05 -9.75
CA ASP A 135 6.51 -25.25 -8.92
C ASP A 135 6.35 -26.55 -9.73
N SER A 136 5.60 -26.52 -10.85
CA SER A 136 5.53 -27.64 -11.80
C SER A 136 6.74 -27.74 -12.74
N PHE A 137 7.55 -26.68 -12.87
CA PHE A 137 8.81 -26.71 -13.64
C PHE A 137 10.02 -27.15 -12.79
N LEU A 138 9.86 -27.20 -11.46
CA LEU A 138 10.89 -27.60 -10.50
C LEU A 138 10.68 -29.03 -9.95
N ASN A 139 9.68 -29.76 -10.45
CA ASN A 139 9.42 -31.18 -10.14
C ASN A 139 9.46 -32.04 -11.39
#